data_AF-A0A838WN69-F1
#
_entry.id   AF-A0A838WN69-F1
#
_cell.length_a   1.000
_cell.length_b   1.000
_cell.length_c   1.000
_cell.angle_alpha   90.00
_cell.angle_beta   90.00
_cell.angle_gamma   90.00
#
_symmetry.space_group_name_H-M   'P 1'
#
loop_
_entity.id
_entity.type
_entity.pdbx_description
1 polymer ?
#
loop_
_entity_poly.entity_id
_entity_poly.type
_entity_poly.pdbx_seq_one_letter_code
_entity_poly.pdbx_strand_id
1 'polypeptide(L)' 'ETESQNYGYKFGQEEETYNIVAAHGYFGRLIFQYASFNNSRSLHFFLAAWPVVGIWFTALGVSTMAFNLNGFNFNQSII' A
#
# COMPACT_ATOMS: atom_id res chain seq x y z
N GLU A 1 16.24 -5.55 -28.88
CA GLU A 1 16.51 -5.59 -27.43
C GLU A 1 17.82 -4.87 -27.03
N THR A 2 18.38 -4.04 -27.91
CA THR A 2 19.63 -3.32 -27.66
C THR A 2 19.44 -2.01 -26.88
N GLU A 3 18.20 -1.56 -26.71
CA GLU A 3 17.83 -0.30 -26.06
C GLU A 3 16.97 -0.54 -24.81
N SER A 4 16.98 0.42 -23.89
CA SER A 4 16.16 0.38 -22.68
C SER A 4 14.67 0.52 -23.00
N GLN A 5 13.83 -0.27 -22.33
CA GLN A 5 12.37 -0.17 -22.42
C GLN A 5 11.83 1.19 -21.96
N ASN A 6 12.56 1.91 -21.09
CA ASN A 6 12.19 3.23 -20.63
C ASN A 6 12.10 4.26 -21.76
N TYR A 7 12.86 4.07 -22.85
CA TYR A 7 12.76 4.93 -24.03
C TYR A 7 11.40 4.85 -24.74
N GLY A 8 10.60 3.82 -24.44
CA GLY A 8 9.22 3.68 -24.91
C GLY A 8 8.24 4.68 -24.28
N TYR A 9 8.52 5.18 -23.07
CA TYR A 9 7.73 6.26 -22.46
C TYR A 9 8.24 7.62 -22.94
N LYS A 10 7.31 8.51 -23.29
CA LYS A 10 7.58 9.92 -23.56
C LYS A 10 6.93 10.80 -22.49
N PHE A 11 7.69 11.74 -21.95
CA PHE A 11 7.18 12.67 -20.94
C PHE A 11 6.01 13.48 -21.51
N GLY A 12 4.89 13.45 -20.80
CA GLY A 12 3.66 14.15 -21.20
C GLY A 12 2.78 13.43 -22.22
N GLN A 13 3.07 12.16 -22.55
CA GLN A 13 2.15 11.36 -23.38
C GLN A 13 0.80 11.18 -22.67
N GLU A 14 -0.29 11.12 -23.46
CA GLU A 14 -1.65 10.98 -22.94
C GLU A 14 -2.00 9.53 -22.56
N GLU A 15 -1.40 8.56 -23.24
CA GLU A 15 -1.70 7.14 -23.05
C GLU A 15 -0.91 6.51 -21.90
N GLU A 16 -1.55 5.58 -21.19
CA GLU A 16 -0.92 4.76 -20.14
C GLU A 16 0.17 3.85 -20.74
N THR A 17 1.27 3.68 -20.02
CA THR A 17 2.43 2.88 -20.47
C THR A 17 2.30 1.39 -20.21
N TYR A 18 1.23 0.97 -19.52
CA TYR A 18 1.02 -0.41 -19.09
C TYR A 18 -0.46 -0.79 -19.16
N ASN A 19 -0.73 -2.10 -19.18
CA ASN A 19 -2.08 -2.63 -19.22
C ASN A 19 -2.56 -3.03 -17.81
N ILE A 20 -3.38 -2.17 -17.19
CA ILE A 20 -3.94 -2.44 -15.86
C ILE A 20 -4.87 -3.67 -15.83
N VAL A 21 -5.55 -3.99 -16.92
CA VAL A 21 -6.43 -5.17 -17.01
C VAL A 21 -5.60 -6.45 -16.96
N ALA A 22 -4.46 -6.47 -17.68
CA ALA A 22 -3.53 -7.60 -17.64
C ALA A 22 -2.91 -7.76 -16.24
N ALA A 23 -2.49 -6.66 -15.61
CA ALA A 23 -1.95 -6.67 -14.25
C ALA A 23 -2.99 -7.16 -13.22
N HIS A 24 -4.21 -6.64 -13.29
CA HIS A 24 -5.32 -7.05 -12.45
C HIS A 24 -5.63 -8.55 -12.62
N GLY A 25 -5.69 -9.03 -13.87
CA GLY A 25 -5.93 -10.44 -14.19
C GLY A 25 -4.83 -11.38 -13.70
N TYR A 26 -3.57 -10.97 -13.79
CA TYR A 26 -2.44 -11.71 -13.22
C TYR A 26 -2.56 -11.82 -11.70
N PHE A 27 -2.69 -10.67 -11.01
CA PHE A 27 -2.72 -10.64 -9.54
C PHE A 27 -3.97 -11.31 -8.97
N GLY A 28 -5.12 -11.16 -9.64
CA GLY A 28 -6.37 -11.83 -9.26
C GLY A 28 -6.30 -13.36 -9.38
N ARG A 29 -5.46 -13.90 -10.27
CA ARG A 29 -5.18 -15.35 -10.34
C ARG A 29 -4.16 -15.80 -9.29
N LEU A 30 -3.23 -14.94 -8.91
CA LEU A 30 -2.20 -15.24 -7.91
C LEU A 30 -2.78 -15.38 -6.50
N ILE A 31 -3.71 -14.50 -6.11
CA ILE A 31 -4.30 -14.47 -4.76
C ILE A 31 -5.77 -14.92 -4.81
N PHE A 32 -6.68 -14.03 -5.22
CA PHE A 32 -8.06 -14.32 -5.62
C PHE A 32 -8.65 -13.05 -6.27
N GLN A 33 -9.63 -13.20 -7.15
CA GLN A 33 -10.08 -12.13 -8.07
C GLN A 33 -10.45 -10.80 -7.37
N TYR A 34 -11.09 -10.88 -6.20
CA TYR A 34 -11.55 -9.71 -5.45
C TYR A 34 -10.47 -9.02 -4.61
N ALA A 35 -9.30 -9.65 -4.41
CA ALA A 35 -8.17 -9.02 -3.71
C ALA A 35 -7.38 -8.03 -4.60
N SER A 36 -7.69 -7.99 -5.90
CA SER A 36 -6.95 -7.22 -6.89
C SER A 36 -7.64 -5.90 -7.21
N PHE A 37 -6.87 -4.83 -7.39
CA PHE A 37 -7.39 -3.53 -7.82
C PHE A 37 -7.54 -3.49 -9.34
N ASN A 38 -8.73 -3.14 -9.83
CA ASN A 38 -8.99 -2.84 -11.25
C ASN A 38 -9.20 -1.34 -11.51
N ASN A 39 -9.27 -0.53 -10.45
CA ASN A 39 -9.33 0.93 -10.51
C ASN A 39 -8.00 1.51 -10.02
N SER A 40 -7.26 2.15 -10.93
CA SER A 40 -5.96 2.78 -10.64
C SER A 40 -6.05 3.82 -9.51
N ARG A 41 -7.15 4.59 -9.43
CA ARG A 41 -7.31 5.63 -8.40
C ARG A 41 -7.40 5.01 -7.00
N SER A 42 -8.17 3.92 -6.86
CA SER A 42 -8.29 3.21 -5.59
C SER A 42 -6.97 2.55 -5.17
N LEU A 43 -6.22 2.00 -6.14
CA LEU A 43 -4.89 1.44 -5.89
C LEU A 43 -3.95 2.52 -5.32
N HIS A 44 -3.82 3.67 -6.01
CA HIS A 44 -2.93 4.73 -5.58
C HIS A 44 -3.37 5.38 -4.27
N PHE A 45 -4.68 5.51 -4.03
CA PHE A 45 -5.20 5.94 -2.73
C PHE A 45 -4.80 4.97 -1.62
N PHE A 46 -4.91 3.66 -1.84
CA PHE A 46 -4.50 2.65 -0.87
C PHE A 46 -2.99 2.72 -0.58
N LEU A 47 -2.16 2.84 -1.61
CA LEU A 47 -0.71 3.00 -1.47
C LEU A 47 -0.33 4.23 -0.64
N ALA A 48 -1.10 5.31 -0.73
CA ALA A 48 -0.90 6.49 0.11
C ALA A 48 -1.44 6.29 1.54
N ALA A 49 -2.67 5.78 1.67
CA ALA A 49 -3.35 5.66 2.96
C ALA A 49 -2.67 4.67 3.89
N TRP A 50 -2.20 3.52 3.37
CA TRP A 50 -1.62 2.45 4.17
C TRP A 50 -0.44 2.91 5.07
N PRO A 51 0.64 3.51 4.53
CA PRO A 51 1.73 3.98 5.36
C PRO A 51 1.34 5.20 6.22
N VAL A 52 0.50 6.10 5.69
CA VAL A 52 0.11 7.33 6.40
C VAL A 52 -0.66 7.01 7.67
N VAL A 53 -1.65 6.12 7.59
CA VAL A 53 -2.44 5.69 8.76
C VAL A 53 -1.55 5.00 9.79
N GLY A 54 -0.60 4.17 9.37
CA GLY A 54 0.37 3.53 10.26
C GLY A 54 1.19 4.55 11.06
N ILE A 55 1.76 5.54 10.39
CA ILE A 55 2.55 6.60 11.04
C ILE A 55 1.68 7.47 11.95
N TRP A 56 0.43 7.75 11.58
CA TRP A 56 -0.51 8.45 12.47
C TRP A 56 -0.70 7.68 13.78
N PHE A 57 -0.90 6.36 13.74
CA PHE A 57 -1.03 5.57 14.97
C PHE A 57 0.26 5.53 15.79
N THR A 58 1.44 5.48 15.16
CA THR A 58 2.71 5.60 15.90
C THR A 58 2.83 6.97 16.59
N ALA A 59 2.49 8.05 15.89
CA ALA A 59 2.51 9.39 16.46
C ALA A 59 1.51 9.54 17.62
N LEU A 60 0.30 8.97 17.47
CA LEU A 60 -0.69 8.91 18.53
C LEU A 60 -0.20 8.09 19.73
N GLY A 61 0.43 6.94 19.51
CA GLY A 61 0.98 6.10 20.59
C GLY A 61 2.06 6.83 21.40
N VAL A 62 2.96 7.55 20.74
CA VAL A 62 3.96 8.40 21.43
C VAL A 62 3.25 9.51 22.21
N SER A 63 2.24 10.15 21.61
CA SER A 63 1.48 11.23 22.24
C SER A 63 0.72 10.76 23.48
N THR A 64 0.19 9.53 23.50
CA THR A 64 -0.52 8.99 24.68
C THR A 64 0.44 8.49 25.77
N MET A 65 1.55 7.86 25.39
CA MET A 65 2.58 7.44 26.36
C MET A 65 3.21 8.63 27.09
N ALA A 66 3.24 9.82 26.48
CA ALA A 66 3.64 11.07 27.15
C ALA A 66 2.79 11.40 28.39
N PHE A 67 1.57 10.87 28.49
CA PHE A 67 0.67 11.00 29.64
C PHE A 67 0.55 9.70 30.45
N ASN A 68 1.59 8.86 30.44
CA ASN A 68 1.70 7.61 31.19
C ASN A 68 0.65 6.54 30.85
N LEU A 69 -0.04 6.67 29.70
CA LEU A 69 -0.85 5.58 29.17
C LEU A 69 0.05 4.60 28.41
N ASN A 70 0.58 3.62 29.15
CA ASN A 70 1.53 2.64 28.63
C ASN A 70 0.84 1.49 27.90
N GLY A 71 1.65 0.68 27.20
CA GLY A 71 1.20 -0.54 26.55
C GLY A 71 0.75 -1.62 27.55
N PHE A 72 0.29 -2.75 27.01
CA PHE A 72 -0.16 -3.88 27.81
C PHE A 72 0.92 -4.39 28.77
N ASN A 73 0.48 -4.80 29.97
CA ASN A 73 1.30 -5.46 30.97
C ASN A 73 0.66 -6.81 31.32
N PHE A 74 1.39 -7.90 31.08
CA PHE A 74 0.91 -9.28 31.27
C PHE A 74 1.57 -9.98 32.48
N ASN A 75 1.91 -9.23 33.52
CA ASN A 75 2.43 -9.81 34.75
C ASN A 75 1.43 -10.81 35.35
N GLN A 76 1.88 -12.04 35.63
CA GLN A 76 1.07 -13.13 36.19
C GLN A 76 -0.18 -13.50 35.38
N SER A 77 -0.14 -13.32 34.05
CA SER A 77 -1.30 -13.63 33.19
C SER A 77 -1.53 -15.13 32.95
N ILE A 78 -0.58 -16.00 33.32
CA ILE A 78 -0.72 -17.47 33.32
C ILE A 78 -0.24 -17.96 34.69
N ILE A 79 -1.05 -18.81 35.33
CA ILE A 79 -0.81 -19.40 36.67
C ILE A 79 -0.24 -20.80 36.53
#